data_AF-A0A3Q9FX02-F1
#
_entry.id   AF-A0A3Q9FX02-F1
#
_cell.length_a   1.000
_cell.length_b   1.000
_cell.length_c   1.000
_cell.angle_alpha   90.00
_cell.angle_beta   90.00
_cell.angle_gamma   90.00
#
_symmetry.space_group_name_H-M   'P 1'
#
loop_
_entity.id
_entity.type
_entity.pdbx_description
1 polymer ?
#
loop_
_entity_poly.entity_id
_entity_poly.type
_entity_poly.pdbx_seq_one_letter_code
_entity_poly.pdbx_strand_id
1 'polypeptide(L)'
;MRGDHVVSARSDLLTDVVAATVEVAAESGRSGLFTDEVARALTAVVGKIAGKTVEEAEVSGFVSGWQEAIEAVDQKRKDAAGAQVYRIGSYDMTDV
;
A
#
# COMPACT_ATOMS: atom_id res chain seq x y z
N MET A 1 18.76 -5.86 -3.78
CA MET A 1 18.36 -4.49 -3.43
C MET A 1 17.15 -4.61 -2.54
N ARG A 2 17.30 -4.32 -1.25
CA ARG A 2 16.22 -4.33 -0.26
C ARG A 2 15.39 -3.09 -0.58
N GLY A 3 14.13 -3.26 -0.97
CA GLY A 3 13.23 -2.13 -1.16
C GLY A 3 13.13 -1.43 0.19
N ASP A 4 13.70 -0.23 0.28
CA ASP A 4 13.34 0.68 1.35
C ASP A 4 11.85 0.94 1.15
N HIS A 5 11.03 0.23 1.93
CA HIS A 5 9.64 0.58 2.07
C HIS A 5 9.65 2.05 2.47
N VAL A 6 9.21 2.93 1.57
CA VAL A 6 8.96 4.32 1.91
C VAL A 6 7.83 4.28 2.92
N VAL A 7 8.19 4.18 4.20
CA VAL A 7 7.25 4.34 5.28
C VAL A 7 6.75 5.77 5.12
N SER A 8 5.46 5.88 4.81
CA SER A 8 4.77 7.15 4.65
C SER A 8 5.00 7.99 5.91
N ALA A 9 5.38 9.26 5.78
CA ALA A 9 5.54 10.17 6.92
C ALA A 9 4.28 10.21 7.83
N ARG A 10 3.11 9.85 7.28
CA ARG A 10 1.86 9.68 8.02
C ARG A 10 1.84 8.41 8.90
N SER A 11 2.42 7.31 8.41
CA SER A 11 2.59 6.07 9.17
C SER A 11 3.54 6.26 10.35
N ASP A 12 4.60 7.05 10.18
CA ASP A 12 5.52 7.40 11.27
C ASP A 12 4.77 8.21 12.35
N LEU A 13 3.97 9.20 11.96
CA LEU A 13 3.15 9.99 12.89
C LEU A 13 2.13 9.13 13.64
N LEU A 14 1.50 8.14 13.00
CA LEU A 14 0.57 7.23 13.69
C LEU A 14 1.31 6.35 14.70
N THR A 15 2.52 5.91 14.37
CA THR A 15 3.37 5.10 15.26
C THR A 15 3.76 5.90 16.51
N ASP A 16 4.16 7.16 16.34
CA ASP A 16 4.48 8.06 17.45
C ASP A 16 3.28 8.31 18.38
N VAL A 17 2.07 8.45 17.81
CA VAL A 17 0.85 8.61 18.62
C VAL A 17 0.53 7.33 19.40
N VAL A 18 0.73 6.14 18.82
CA VAL A 18 0.57 4.88 19.55
C VAL A 18 1.56 4.79 20.69
N ALA A 19 2.83 5.12 20.44
CA ALA A 19 3.87 5.14 21.48
C ALA A 19 3.50 6.09 22.62
N ALA A 20 3.12 7.33 22.31
CA ALA A 20 2.66 8.30 23.30
C ALA A 20 1.42 7.82 24.07
N THR A 21 0.49 7.14 23.40
CA THR A 21 -0.72 6.57 24.05
C THR A 21 -0.35 5.49 25.06
N VAL A 22 0.62 4.62 24.74
CA VAL A 22 1.14 3.59 25.65
C VAL A 22 1.88 4.21 26.82
N GLU A 23 2.68 5.25 26.59
CA GLU A 23 3.38 5.97 27.65
C GLU A 23 2.41 6.62 28.64
N VAL A 24 1.36 7.28 28.14
CA VAL A 24 0.31 7.85 28.98
C VAL A 24 -0.38 6.76 29.80
N ALA A 25 -0.71 5.62 29.19
CA ALA A 25 -1.32 4.49 29.91
C ALA A 25 -0.41 4.00 31.05
N ALA A 26 0.88 3.83 30.77
CA ALA A 26 1.86 3.35 31.73
C ALA A 26 2.07 4.35 32.88
N GLU A 27 2.12 5.66 32.57
CA GLU A 27 2.27 6.71 33.57
C GLU A 27 1.01 6.88 34.43
N SER A 28 -0.18 6.82 33.83
CA SER A 28 -1.45 6.79 34.57
C SER A 28 -1.51 5.58 35.51
N GLY A 29 -1.02 4.41 35.08
CA GLY A 29 -0.93 3.23 35.93
C GLY A 29 0.01 3.43 37.12
N ARG A 30 1.21 3.97 36.90
CA ARG A 30 2.20 4.26 37.94
C ARG A 30 1.74 5.32 38.94
N SER A 31 1.02 6.33 38.48
CA SER A 31 0.50 7.43 39.31
C SER A 31 -0.80 7.10 40.04
N GLY A 32 -1.40 5.93 39.80
CA GLY A 32 -2.71 5.56 40.34
C GLY A 32 -3.88 6.32 39.72
N LEU A 33 -3.66 7.01 38.59
CA LEU A 33 -4.65 7.78 37.85
C LEU A 33 -5.27 6.99 36.68
N PHE A 34 -4.93 5.72 36.54
CA PHE A 34 -5.55 4.85 35.54
C PHE A 34 -6.97 4.48 35.97
N THR A 35 -7.93 5.32 35.58
CA THR A 35 -9.37 5.10 35.81
C THR A 35 -10.03 4.42 34.60
N ASP A 36 -11.27 3.99 34.78
CA ASP A 36 -12.08 3.44 33.68
C ASP A 36 -12.29 4.46 32.54
N GLU A 37 -12.43 5.75 32.86
CA GLU A 37 -12.50 6.83 31.88
C GLU A 37 -11.19 6.97 31.08
N VAL A 38 -10.04 6.86 31.75
CA VAL A 38 -8.74 6.88 31.08
C VAL A 38 -8.59 5.67 30.17
N ALA A 39 -8.95 4.47 30.65
CA ALA A 39 -8.94 3.26 29.84
C ALA A 39 -9.84 3.37 28.60
N ARG A 40 -11.06 3.90 28.75
CA ARG A 40 -11.98 4.15 27.63
C ARG A 40 -11.44 5.16 26.64
N ALA A 41 -10.86 6.26 27.12
CA ALA A 41 -10.28 7.30 26.27
C ALA A 41 -9.11 6.74 25.44
N LEU A 42 -8.19 6.01 26.07
CA LEU A 42 -7.06 5.37 25.40
C LEU A 42 -7.52 4.33 24.38
N THR A 43 -8.53 3.52 24.72
CA THR A 43 -9.13 2.54 23.81
C THR A 43 -9.74 3.22 22.58
N ALA A 44 -10.43 4.34 22.75
CA ALA A 44 -10.99 5.11 21.65
C ALA A 44 -9.90 5.70 20.73
N VAL A 45 -8.79 6.17 21.30
CA VAL A 45 -7.63 6.67 20.54
C VAL A 45 -7.02 5.54 19.71
N VAL A 46 -6.74 4.39 20.33
CA VAL A 46 -6.19 3.21 19.62
C VAL A 46 -7.13 2.73 18.51
N GLY A 47 -8.44 2.65 18.79
CA GLY A 47 -9.43 2.26 17.78
C GLY A 47 -9.46 3.21 16.57
N LYS A 48 -9.35 4.53 16.82
CA LYS A 48 -9.29 5.54 15.74
C LYS A 48 -8.00 5.42 14.92
N ILE A 49 -6.87 5.11 15.55
CA ILE A 49 -5.60 4.89 14.85
C ILE A 49 -5.70 3.65 13.97
N ALA A 50 -6.20 2.53 14.52
CA ALA A 50 -6.37 1.29 13.78
C ALA A 50 -7.24 1.48 12.53
N GLY A 51 -8.35 2.21 12.63
CA GLY A 51 -9.19 2.55 11.47
C GLY A 51 -8.43 3.32 10.39
N LYS A 52 -7.65 4.34 10.77
CA LYS A 52 -6.82 5.11 9.82
C LYS A 52 -5.74 4.27 9.15
N THR A 53 -5.12 3.34 9.88
CA THR A 53 -4.11 2.45 9.32
C THR A 53 -4.73 1.51 8.29
N VAL A 54 -5.94 0.99 8.53
CA VAL A 54 -6.66 0.15 7.56
C VAL A 54 -6.99 0.96 6.30
N GLU A 55 -7.53 2.16 6.43
CA GLU A 55 -7.81 3.04 5.28
C GLU A 55 -6.54 3.35 4.47
N GLU A 56 -5.41 3.63 5.13
CA GLU A 56 -4.14 3.89 4.45
C GLU A 56 -3.61 2.65 3.71
N ALA A 57 -3.76 1.46 4.32
CA ALA A 57 -3.40 0.20 3.69
C ALA A 57 -4.27 -0.10 2.45
N GLU A 58 -5.57 0.18 2.51
CA GLU A 58 -6.48 0.02 1.37
C GLU A 58 -6.11 0.95 0.21
N VAL A 59 -5.86 2.23 0.48
CA VAL A 59 -5.44 3.20 -0.55
C VAL A 59 -4.09 2.82 -1.14
N SER A 60 -3.13 2.42 -0.30
CA SER A 60 -1.81 1.97 -0.77
C SER A 60 -1.91 0.75 -1.66
N GLY A 61 -2.70 -0.26 -1.27
CA GLY A 61 -2.95 -1.47 -2.07
C GLY A 61 -3.66 -1.18 -3.39
N PHE A 62 -4.59 -0.22 -3.40
CA PHE A 62 -5.21 0.25 -4.65
C PHE A 62 -4.16 0.89 -5.57
N VAL A 63 -3.34 1.81 -5.06
CA VAL A 63 -2.32 2.51 -5.86
C VAL A 63 -1.30 1.53 -6.42
N SER A 64 -0.79 0.60 -5.59
CA SER A 64 0.18 -0.40 -6.05
C SER A 64 -0.42 -1.33 -7.10
N GLY A 65 -1.65 -1.82 -6.90
CA GLY A 65 -2.34 -2.67 -7.87
C GLY A 65 -2.60 -1.96 -9.20
N TRP A 66 -2.89 -0.65 -9.18
CA TRP A 66 -2.99 0.16 -10.40
C TRP A 66 -1.66 0.32 -11.12
N GLN A 67 -0.57 0.56 -10.39
CA GLN A 67 0.77 0.63 -10.97
C GLN A 67 1.17 -0.70 -11.62
N GLU A 68 0.94 -1.83 -10.93
CA GLU A 68 1.17 -3.17 -11.47
C GLU A 68 0.35 -3.43 -12.74
N ALA A 69 -0.91 -2.99 -12.78
CA ALA A 69 -1.76 -3.12 -13.96
C ALA A 69 -1.24 -2.28 -15.15
N ILE A 70 -0.77 -1.06 -14.91
CA ILE A 70 -0.18 -0.20 -15.96
C ILE A 70 1.10 -0.82 -16.49
N GLU A 71 1.97 -1.32 -15.61
CA GLU A 71 3.21 -2.01 -15.98
C GLU A 71 2.91 -3.27 -16.81
N ALA A 72 1.90 -4.05 -16.43
CA ALA A 72 1.47 -5.22 -17.20
C ALA A 72 0.95 -4.86 -18.60
N VAL A 73 0.23 -3.74 -18.74
CA VAL A 73 -0.24 -3.24 -20.05
C VAL A 73 0.93 -2.77 -20.92
N ASP A 74 1.88 -2.04 -20.35
CA ASP A 74 3.07 -1.58 -21.07
C ASP A 74 3.96 -2.77 -21.50
N GLN A 75 4.14 -3.75 -20.61
CA GLN A 75 4.86 -4.98 -20.93
C GLN A 75 4.20 -5.75 -22.07
N LYS A 76 2.87 -5.92 -22.02
CA LYS A 76 2.11 -6.56 -23.10
C LYS A 76 2.24 -5.83 -24.44
N ARG A 77 2.32 -4.49 -24.42
CA ARG A 77 2.56 -3.70 -25.64
C ARG A 77 3.97 -3.93 -26.19
N LYS A 78 4.98 -3.98 -25.33
CA LYS A 78 6.37 -4.27 -25.73
C LYS A 78 6.50 -5.68 -26.33
N ASP A 79 5.85 -6.66 -25.73
CA ASP A 79 5.84 -8.05 -26.23
C ASP A 79 5.13 -8.13 -27.60
N ALA A 80 4.02 -7.40 -27.78
CA ALA A 80 3.33 -7.31 -29.06
C ALA A 80 4.14 -6.57 -30.15
N ALA A 81 4.95 -5.58 -29.78
CA ALA A 81 5.84 -4.89 -30.71
C ALA A 81 7.01 -5.78 -31.19
N GLY A 82 7.34 -6.85 -30.47
CA GLY A 82 8.28 -7.89 -30.90
C GLY A 82 7.68 -8.93 -31.85
N ALA A 83 6.34 -8.99 -31.98
CA ALA A 83 5.66 -9.91 -32.89
C ALA A 83 5.62 -9.31 -34.31
N GLN A 84 6.57 -9.68 -35.15
CA GLN A 84 6.55 -9.30 -36.57
C GLN A 84 5.55 -10.17 -37.35
N VAL A 85 4.49 -9.55 -37.88
CA VAL A 85 3.56 -10.22 -38.80
C VAL A 85 4.22 -10.33 -40.17
N TYR A 86 4.75 -11.51 -40.49
CA TYR A 86 5.19 -11.82 -41.85
C TYR A 86 3.96 -12.00 -42.75
N ARG A 87 3.75 -11.07 -43.70
CA ARG A 87 2.83 -11.31 -44.81
C ARG A 87 3.50 -12.29 -45.75
N ILE A 88 2.99 -13.52 -45.80
CA ILE A 88 3.34 -14.48 -46.86
C ILE A 88 2.79 -13.88 -48.16
N GLY A 89 3.69 -13.45 -49.04
CA GLY A 89 3.33 -13.01 -50.38
C GLY A 89 2.62 -14.16 -51.10
N SER A 90 1.45 -13.87 -51.68
CA SER A 90 0.78 -14.80 -52.58
C SER A 90 1.75 -15.16 -53.69
N TYR A 91 2.11 -16.44 -53.79
CA TYR A 91 2.88 -16.95 -54.93
C TYR A 91 2.06 -16.67 -56.20
N ASP A 92 2.53 -15.74 -57.02
CA ASP A 92 2.00 -15.52 -58.35
C ASP A 92 2.46 -16.69 -59.23
N MET A 93 1.52 -17.56 -59.55
CA MET A 93 1.75 -18.77 -60.31
C MET A 93 1.55 -18.44 -61.79
N THR A 94 2.49 -17.69 -62.36
CA THR A 94 2.55 -17.47 -63.82
C THR A 94 3.96 -17.72 -64.32
N ASP A 95 4.25 -19.00 -64.56
CA ASP A 95 5.17 -19.43 -65.59
C ASP A 95 4.51 -20.65 -66.27
N VAL A 96 3.92 -20.42 -67.45
CA VAL A 96 3.62 -21.43 -68.49
C VAL A 96 3.99 -20.82 -69.83
#